data_AF-D4J8K9-F1
#
_entry.id   AF-D4J8K9-F1
#
_cell.length_a   1.000
_cell.length_b   1.000
_cell.length_c   1.000
_cell.angle_alpha   90.00
_cell.angle_beta   90.00
_cell.angle_gamma   90.00
#
_symmetry.space_group_name_H-M   'P 1'
#
loop_
_entity.id
_entity.type
_entity.pdbx_description
1 polymer ?
#
loop_
_entity_poly.entity_id
_entity_poly.type
_entity_poly.pdbx_seq_one_letter_code
_entity_poly.pdbx_strand_id
1 'polypeptide(L)'
;MMYSEFLKGTGAPENSKVYEQFLKIEQIYMDCNHMSKEEAYRLWKSTYGKEARLAKKERKERIHRLAMPEEQYQKLPEPDQIRIGNELHKLFWNAYYNRDNSACNISNDNRCYIDRFGIVWFVKKRDVRWFCYDLFAYSDGKVIDANYCER
;
A
#
# COMPACT_ATOMS: atom_id res chain seq x y z
N MET A 1 12.71 -10.57 19.54
CA MET A 1 12.80 -11.15 18.17
C MET A 1 12.78 -10.00 17.19
N MET A 2 13.68 -9.88 16.20
CA MET A 2 13.66 -8.64 15.38
C MET A 2 12.43 -8.57 14.46
N TYR A 3 11.91 -7.36 14.20
CA TYR A 3 10.77 -7.16 13.31
C TYR A 3 11.03 -7.67 11.88
N SER A 4 12.25 -7.47 11.37
CA SER A 4 12.65 -7.97 10.04
C SER A 4 12.67 -9.50 9.95
N GLU A 5 13.04 -10.20 11.03
CA GLU A 5 12.96 -11.66 11.12
C GLU A 5 11.50 -12.12 11.14
N PHE A 6 10.67 -11.41 11.91
CA PHE A 6 9.25 -11.68 12.01
C PHE A 6 8.53 -11.54 10.66
N LEU A 7 8.80 -10.48 9.89
CA LEU A 7 8.24 -10.32 8.55
C LEU A 7 8.63 -11.47 7.62
N LYS A 8 9.90 -11.91 7.67
CA LYS A 8 10.37 -13.07 6.88
C LYS A 8 9.72 -14.38 7.31
N GLY A 9 9.60 -14.64 8.62
CA GLY A 9 9.03 -15.87 9.16
C GLY A 9 7.50 -15.98 8.98
N THR A 10 6.81 -14.85 9.00
CA THR A 10 5.35 -14.78 8.85
C THR A 10 4.89 -14.57 7.41
N GLY A 11 5.69 -13.91 6.58
CA GLY A 11 5.27 -13.41 5.27
C GLY A 11 4.30 -12.23 5.37
N ALA A 12 4.21 -11.59 6.54
CA ALA A 12 3.34 -10.45 6.75
C ALA A 12 3.78 -9.23 5.92
N PRO A 13 2.85 -8.38 5.47
CA PRO A 13 3.19 -7.14 4.79
C PRO A 13 3.80 -6.13 5.77
N GLU A 14 4.80 -5.38 5.36
CA GLU A 14 5.38 -4.31 6.15
C GLU A 14 4.42 -3.11 6.19
N ASN A 15 3.92 -2.76 7.37
CA ASN A 15 3.08 -1.58 7.65
C ASN A 15 2.87 -1.41 9.17
N SER A 16 2.34 -0.26 9.58
CA SER A 16 2.08 0.10 10.98
C SER A 16 1.22 -0.93 11.73
N LYS A 17 0.14 -1.41 11.12
CA LYS A 17 -0.75 -2.41 11.75
C LYS A 17 -0.04 -3.73 12.04
N VAL A 18 0.79 -4.22 11.11
CA VAL A 18 1.58 -5.44 11.32
C VAL A 18 2.67 -5.21 12.36
N TYR A 19 3.25 -4.01 12.44
CA TYR A 19 4.20 -3.66 13.49
C TYR A 19 3.56 -3.73 14.88
N GLU A 20 2.35 -3.21 15.06
CA GLU A 20 1.60 -3.35 16.32
C GLU A 20 1.30 -4.82 16.67
N GLN A 21 0.94 -5.63 15.67
CA GLN A 21 0.75 -7.07 15.87
C GLN A 21 2.06 -7.76 16.28
N PHE A 22 3.18 -7.37 15.66
CA PHE A 22 4.50 -7.85 16.03
C PHE A 22 4.82 -7.54 17.50
N LEU A 23 4.59 -6.31 17.98
CA LEU A 23 4.86 -5.95 19.38
C LEU A 23 4.09 -6.85 20.37
N LYS A 24 2.84 -7.20 20.06
CA LYS A 24 2.04 -8.12 20.88
C LYS A 24 2.61 -9.54 20.90
N ILE A 25 3.01 -10.05 19.73
CA ILE A 25 3.60 -11.38 19.59
C ILE A 25 5.00 -11.43 20.23
N GLU A 26 5.77 -10.36 20.10
CA GLU A 26 7.08 -10.22 20.74
C GLU A 26 6.94 -10.24 22.25
N GLN A 27 5.96 -9.52 22.83
CA GLN A 27 5.70 -9.58 24.26
C GLN A 27 5.42 -11.01 24.73
N ILE A 28 4.52 -11.74 24.05
CA ILE A 28 4.21 -13.14 24.38
C ILE A 28 5.45 -14.04 24.25
N TYR A 29 6.27 -13.82 23.23
CA TYR A 29 7.52 -14.54 23.02
C TYR A 29 8.53 -14.29 24.17
N MET A 30 8.64 -13.05 24.66
CA MET A 30 9.54 -12.69 25.76
C MET A 30 9.03 -13.20 27.12
N ASP A 31 7.71 -13.25 27.31
CA ASP A 31 7.10 -13.73 28.56
C ASP A 31 7.13 -15.26 28.71
N CYS A 32 7.25 -16.00 27.59
CA CYS A 32 7.23 -17.46 27.58
C CYS A 32 8.65 -18.04 27.42
N ASN A 33 9.29 -18.42 28.54
CA ASN A 33 10.66 -18.94 28.61
C ASN A 33 11.00 -20.15 27.71
N HIS A 34 10.01 -20.77 27.07
CA HIS A 34 10.20 -21.93 26.18
C HIS A 34 9.64 -21.73 24.77
N MET A 35 9.12 -20.54 24.43
CA MET A 35 8.58 -20.30 23.10
C MET A 35 9.72 -20.11 22.08
N SER A 36 9.70 -20.92 21.03
CA SER A 36 10.56 -20.74 19.85
C SER A 36 10.04 -19.62 18.95
N LYS A 37 10.91 -19.08 18.08
CA LYS A 37 10.49 -18.07 17.07
C LYS A 37 9.44 -18.66 16.12
N GLU A 38 9.57 -19.93 15.76
CA GLU A 38 8.65 -20.66 14.88
C GLU A 38 7.25 -20.79 15.50
N GLU A 39 7.16 -20.96 16.81
CA GLU A 39 5.88 -20.95 17.55
C GLU A 39 5.26 -19.56 17.56
N ALA A 40 6.05 -18.51 17.82
CA ALA A 40 5.58 -17.13 17.72
C ALA A 40 5.07 -16.79 16.30
N TYR A 41 5.74 -17.26 15.24
CA TYR A 41 5.26 -17.09 13.86
C TYR A 41 3.95 -17.83 13.60
N ARG A 42 3.82 -19.07 14.09
CA ARG A 42 2.58 -19.86 13.95
C ARG A 42 1.42 -19.21 14.71
N LEU A 43 1.69 -18.67 15.89
CA LEU A 43 0.71 -17.91 16.68
C LEU A 43 0.22 -16.69 15.90
N TRP A 44 1.12 -15.87 15.34
CA TRP A 44 0.69 -14.74 14.52
C TRP A 44 -0.14 -15.19 13.31
N LYS A 45 0.29 -16.26 12.61
CA LYS A 45 -0.44 -16.79 11.44
C LYS A 45 -1.84 -17.27 11.80
N SER A 46 -2.02 -17.90 12.96
CA SER A 46 -3.34 -18.37 13.41
C SER A 46 -4.22 -17.20 13.86
N THR A 47 -3.67 -16.21 14.55
CA THR A 47 -4.44 -15.07 15.07
C THR A 47 -4.78 -14.05 13.98
N TYR A 48 -3.84 -13.70 13.11
CA TYR A 48 -3.95 -12.57 12.17
C TYR A 48 -3.79 -12.95 10.69
N GLY A 49 -3.33 -14.16 10.38
CA GLY A 49 -2.96 -14.54 9.01
C GLY A 49 -4.12 -14.50 8.01
N LYS A 50 -5.35 -14.82 8.44
CA LYS A 50 -6.54 -14.71 7.59
C LYS A 50 -6.82 -13.26 7.18
N GLU A 51 -6.80 -12.34 8.16
CA GLU A 51 -7.02 -10.92 7.92
C GLU A 51 -5.91 -10.34 7.04
N ALA A 52 -4.65 -10.67 7.31
CA ALA A 52 -3.51 -10.23 6.51
C ALA A 52 -3.61 -10.71 5.05
N ARG A 53 -4.08 -11.96 4.83
CA ARG A 53 -4.31 -12.50 3.49
C ARG A 53 -5.43 -11.76 2.75
N LEU A 54 -6.53 -11.44 3.45
CA LEU A 54 -7.64 -10.66 2.87
C LEU A 54 -7.18 -9.25 2.50
N ALA A 55 -6.52 -8.53 3.42
CA ALA A 55 -6.00 -7.19 3.16
C ALA A 55 -5.04 -7.17 1.96
N LYS A 56 -4.18 -8.19 1.83
CA LYS A 56 -3.28 -8.34 0.66
C LYS A 56 -4.05 -8.55 -0.64
N LYS A 57 -5.14 -9.34 -0.61
CA LYS A 57 -5.99 -9.57 -1.78
C LYS A 57 -6.69 -8.27 -2.21
N GLU A 58 -7.33 -7.58 -1.28
CA GLU A 58 -8.03 -6.31 -1.55
C GLU A 58 -7.08 -5.23 -2.09
N ARG A 59 -5.87 -5.14 -1.53
CA ARG A 59 -4.83 -4.23 -2.03
C ARG A 59 -4.49 -4.51 -3.50
N LYS A 60 -4.26 -5.79 -3.84
CA LYS A 60 -3.96 -6.20 -5.21
C LYS A 60 -5.11 -5.93 -6.17
N GLU A 61 -6.33 -6.24 -5.77
CA GLU A 61 -7.54 -5.99 -6.57
C GLU A 61 -7.73 -4.49 -6.80
N ARG A 62 -7.49 -3.66 -5.79
CA ARG A 62 -7.55 -2.21 -5.91
C ARG A 62 -6.53 -1.66 -6.90
N ILE A 63 -5.27 -2.09 -6.80
CA ILE A 63 -4.22 -1.70 -7.73
C ILE A 63 -4.57 -2.15 -9.14
N HIS A 64 -4.97 -3.40 -9.31
CA HIS A 64 -5.35 -3.92 -10.61
C HIS A 64 -6.52 -3.13 -11.22
N ARG A 65 -7.50 -2.72 -10.42
CA ARG A 65 -8.63 -1.90 -10.88
C ARG A 65 -8.24 -0.46 -11.23
N LEU A 66 -7.35 0.16 -10.46
CA LEU A 66 -7.05 1.60 -10.58
C LEU A 66 -5.86 1.90 -11.49
N ALA A 67 -4.92 0.96 -11.62
CA ALA A 67 -3.68 1.10 -12.37
C ALA A 67 -3.56 -0.02 -13.41
N MET A 68 -4.67 -0.38 -14.06
CA MET A 68 -4.65 -1.31 -15.19
C MET A 68 -4.01 -0.64 -16.42
N PRO A 69 -3.49 -1.43 -17.38
CA PRO A 69 -3.05 -0.90 -18.66
C PRO A 69 -4.17 -0.13 -19.38
N GLU A 70 -3.80 0.93 -20.08
CA GLU A 70 -4.74 1.81 -20.79
C GLU A 70 -5.64 1.04 -21.78
N GLU A 71 -5.07 0.05 -22.48
CA GLU A 71 -5.81 -0.82 -23.40
C GLU A 71 -6.94 -1.63 -22.73
N GLN A 72 -6.77 -1.99 -21.46
CA GLN A 72 -7.79 -2.69 -20.69
C GLN A 72 -8.82 -1.69 -20.15
N TYR A 73 -8.36 -0.52 -19.70
CA TYR A 73 -9.22 0.55 -19.22
C TYR A 73 -10.21 1.02 -20.31
N GLN A 74 -9.73 1.25 -21.54
CA GLN A 74 -10.57 1.69 -22.67
C GLN A 74 -11.65 0.68 -23.07
N LYS A 75 -11.50 -0.60 -22.71
CA LYS A 75 -12.49 -1.66 -22.97
C LYS A 75 -13.58 -1.74 -21.90
N LEU A 76 -13.45 -1.03 -20.78
CA LEU A 76 -14.45 -1.03 -19.72
C LEU A 76 -15.71 -0.26 -20.15
N PRO A 77 -16.89 -0.61 -19.60
CA PRO A 77 -18.08 0.22 -19.72
C PRO A 77 -17.82 1.65 -19.23
N GLU A 78 -18.42 2.64 -19.90
CA GLU A 78 -18.26 4.07 -19.55
C GLU A 78 -18.53 4.37 -18.05
N PRO A 79 -19.56 3.80 -17.39
CA PRO A 79 -19.77 4.03 -15.96
C PRO A 79 -18.60 3.58 -15.08
N ASP A 80 -17.92 2.49 -15.47
CA ASP A 80 -16.75 1.99 -14.74
C ASP A 80 -15.52 2.87 -14.96
N GLN A 81 -15.34 3.36 -16.20
CA GLN A 81 -14.29 4.34 -16.52
C GLN A 81 -14.47 5.62 -15.69
N ILE A 82 -15.67 6.20 -15.68
CA ILE A 82 -15.99 7.40 -14.88
C ILE A 82 -15.73 7.16 -13.39
N ARG A 83 -16.14 6.01 -12.86
CA ARG A 83 -15.90 5.67 -11.45
C ARG A 83 -14.42 5.59 -11.12
N ILE A 84 -13.62 4.95 -11.98
CA ILE A 84 -12.17 4.83 -11.80
C ILE A 84 -11.51 6.21 -11.92
N GLY A 85 -11.84 7.00 -12.93
CA GLY A 85 -11.32 8.35 -13.14
C GLY A 85 -11.58 9.27 -11.94
N ASN A 86 -12.80 9.27 -11.41
CA ASN A 86 -13.16 10.04 -10.20
C ASN A 86 -12.37 9.60 -8.96
N GLU A 87 -12.06 8.32 -8.85
CA GLU A 87 -11.29 7.79 -7.73
C GLU A 87 -9.80 8.15 -7.85
N LEU A 88 -9.23 8.04 -9.04
CA LEU A 88 -7.87 8.46 -9.35
C LEU A 88 -7.68 9.96 -9.14
N HIS A 89 -8.64 10.78 -9.57
CA HIS A 89 -8.64 12.22 -9.32
C HIS A 89 -8.59 12.57 -7.82
N LYS A 90 -9.39 11.89 -6.99
CA LYS A 90 -9.35 12.08 -5.54
C LYS A 90 -8.00 11.66 -4.94
N LEU A 91 -7.47 10.52 -5.37
CA LEU A 91 -6.16 10.04 -4.91
C LEU A 91 -5.03 10.98 -5.32
N PHE A 92 -5.10 11.52 -6.53
CA PHE A 92 -4.16 12.52 -7.03
C PHE A 92 -4.12 13.74 -6.11
N TRP A 93 -5.28 14.35 -5.83
CA TRP A 93 -5.31 15.56 -5.00
C TRP A 93 -4.99 15.27 -3.52
N ASN A 94 -5.32 14.08 -3.03
CA ASN A 94 -4.88 13.65 -1.71
C ASN A 94 -3.35 13.55 -1.61
N ALA A 95 -2.70 12.96 -2.62
CA ALA A 95 -1.24 12.85 -2.69
C ALA A 95 -0.58 14.20 -2.93
N TYR A 96 -1.11 15.01 -3.85
CA TYR A 96 -0.57 16.33 -4.18
C TYR A 96 -0.50 17.25 -2.96
N TYR A 97 -1.56 17.26 -2.15
CA TYR A 97 -1.64 18.08 -0.94
C TYR A 97 -1.16 17.39 0.33
N ASN A 98 -0.66 16.15 0.24
CA ASN A 98 -0.26 15.34 1.40
C ASN A 98 -1.31 15.36 2.53
N ARG A 99 -2.53 14.92 2.20
CA ARG A 99 -3.69 15.07 3.09
C ARG A 99 -3.61 14.25 4.39
N ASP A 100 -2.80 13.21 4.41
CA ASP A 100 -2.57 12.34 5.57
C ASP A 100 -1.28 12.68 6.34
N ASN A 101 -0.56 13.74 5.93
CA ASN A 101 0.74 14.15 6.50
C ASN A 101 1.80 13.03 6.49
N SER A 102 1.68 12.08 5.57
CA SER A 102 2.64 11.00 5.42
C SER A 102 3.96 11.52 4.83
N ALA A 103 5.08 11.04 5.36
CA ALA A 103 6.38 11.19 4.70
C ALA A 103 6.66 9.93 3.88
N CYS A 104 7.04 10.07 2.61
CA CYS A 104 7.49 8.93 1.82
C CYS A 104 8.82 9.22 1.13
N ASN A 105 9.75 8.27 1.25
CA ASN A 105 11.08 8.38 0.63
C ASN A 105 11.03 8.24 -0.90
N ILE A 106 9.86 7.94 -1.47
CA ILE A 106 9.66 7.64 -2.90
C ILE A 106 9.25 8.90 -3.67
N SER A 107 8.75 9.93 -2.96
CA SER A 107 8.40 11.24 -3.50
C SER A 107 9.37 12.27 -2.96
N ASN A 108 10.18 12.87 -3.84
CA ASN A 108 11.17 13.88 -3.46
C ASN A 108 10.54 15.13 -2.83
N ASP A 109 9.26 15.40 -3.13
CA ASP A 109 8.55 16.61 -2.69
C ASP A 109 7.58 16.33 -1.54
N ASN A 110 7.64 15.14 -0.91
CA ASN A 110 6.66 14.66 0.07
C ASN A 110 5.20 14.74 -0.40
N ARG A 111 4.96 14.68 -1.72
CA ARG A 111 3.61 14.65 -2.28
C ARG A 111 3.15 13.21 -2.40
N CYS A 112 2.68 12.69 -1.28
CA CYS A 112 2.17 11.33 -1.16
C CYS A 112 0.97 11.24 -0.24
N TYR A 113 0.23 10.14 -0.37
CA TYR A 113 -0.92 9.79 0.43
C TYR A 113 -0.99 8.28 0.61
N ILE A 114 -1.10 7.81 1.85
CA ILE A 114 -1.30 6.40 2.17
C ILE A 114 -2.80 6.14 2.28
N ASP A 115 -3.32 5.33 1.38
CA ASP A 115 -4.74 4.98 1.43
C ASP A 115 -5.04 3.93 2.51
N ARG A 116 -6.34 3.67 2.73
CA ARG A 116 -6.81 2.71 3.75
C ARG A 116 -6.31 1.28 3.56
N PHE A 117 -5.80 0.92 2.38
CA PHE A 117 -5.25 -0.41 2.08
C PHE A 117 -3.72 -0.46 2.28
N GLY A 118 -3.11 0.66 2.68
CA GLY A 118 -1.67 0.81 2.84
C GLY A 118 -0.95 0.96 1.49
N ILE A 119 -1.63 1.43 0.45
CA ILE A 119 -0.98 1.78 -0.83
C ILE A 119 -0.50 3.21 -0.72
N VAL A 120 0.77 3.44 -1.04
CA VAL A 120 1.33 4.80 -1.10
C VAL A 120 1.07 5.35 -2.49
N TRP A 121 0.18 6.32 -2.60
CA TRP A 121 -0.05 7.08 -3.82
C TRP A 121 0.84 8.31 -3.81
N PHE A 122 1.55 8.59 -4.90
CA PHE A 122 2.44 9.75 -4.99
C PHE A 122 2.42 10.34 -6.39
N VAL A 123 2.67 11.65 -6.47
CA VAL A 123 2.68 12.37 -7.75
C VAL A 123 4.10 12.69 -8.18
N LYS A 124 4.36 12.62 -9.49
CA LYS A 124 5.61 13.06 -10.10
C LYS A 124 5.34 14.05 -11.22
N LYS A 125 6.14 15.10 -11.30
CA LYS A 125 6.06 16.08 -12.39
C LYS A 125 6.55 15.43 -13.68
N ARG A 126 5.74 15.49 -14.74
CA ARG A 126 6.06 14.89 -16.06
C ARG A 126 7.04 15.76 -16.85
N ASP A 127 6.85 17.07 -16.86
CA ASP A 127 7.71 18.00 -17.61
C ASP A 127 7.69 19.42 -17.03
N VAL A 128 8.73 20.21 -17.27
CA VAL A 128 8.94 21.54 -16.67
C VAL A 128 8.05 22.62 -17.30
N ARG A 129 7.64 22.42 -18.56
CA ARG A 129 6.90 23.41 -19.37
C ARG A 129 5.39 23.49 -19.08
N TRP A 130 4.78 22.42 -18.57
CA TRP A 130 3.36 22.35 -18.26
C TRP A 130 3.18 21.85 -16.83
N PHE A 131 2.16 22.31 -16.10
CA PHE A 131 1.84 21.82 -14.75
C PHE A 131 1.21 20.42 -14.78
N CYS A 132 1.83 19.48 -15.49
CA CYS A 132 1.37 18.11 -15.61
C CYS A 132 2.04 17.22 -14.57
N TYR A 133 1.22 16.60 -13.72
CA TYR A 133 1.67 15.62 -12.75
C TYR A 133 1.00 14.28 -13.01
N ASP A 134 1.82 13.23 -12.94
CA ASP A 134 1.39 11.85 -13.08
C ASP A 134 1.21 11.21 -11.71
N LEU A 135 0.20 10.37 -11.59
CA LEU A 135 -0.08 9.60 -10.38
C LEU A 135 0.54 8.21 -10.45
N PHE A 136 1.24 7.83 -9.40
CA PHE A 136 1.82 6.49 -9.23
C PHE A 136 1.33 5.87 -7.92
N ALA A 137 1.27 4.54 -7.91
CA ALA A 137 1.12 3.74 -6.70
C ALA A 137 2.45 3.07 -6.35
N TYR A 138 2.77 3.02 -5.07
CA TYR A 138 3.80 2.16 -4.53
C TYR A 138 3.18 1.12 -3.59
N SER A 139 3.48 -0.14 -3.89
CA SER A 139 2.95 -1.27 -3.15
C SER A 139 3.85 -2.48 -3.27
N ASP A 140 4.05 -3.19 -2.16
CA ASP A 140 4.85 -4.42 -2.10
C ASP A 140 6.24 -4.26 -2.78
N GLY A 141 6.90 -3.11 -2.58
CA GLY A 141 8.23 -2.83 -3.14
C GLY A 141 8.25 -2.39 -4.60
N LYS A 142 7.09 -2.18 -5.23
CA LYS A 142 6.98 -1.86 -6.66
C LYS A 142 6.29 -0.52 -6.88
N VAL A 143 6.82 0.26 -7.82
CA VAL A 143 6.17 1.44 -8.37
C VAL A 143 5.34 1.04 -9.58
N ILE A 144 4.10 1.54 -9.64
CA ILE A 144 3.10 1.21 -10.65
C ILE A 144 2.52 2.53 -11.16
N ASP A 145 2.55 2.74 -12.47
CA ASP A 145 1.92 3.89 -13.13
C ASP A 145 0.39 3.71 -13.12
N ALA A 146 -0.33 4.71 -12.61
CA ALA A 146 -1.79 4.69 -12.59
C ALA A 146 -2.41 5.09 -13.94
N ASN A 147 -1.59 5.46 -14.93
CA ASN A 147 -2.01 6.00 -16.23
C ASN A 147 -2.94 7.21 -16.10
N TYR A 148 -2.72 8.01 -15.05
CA TYR A 148 -3.52 9.18 -14.73
C TYR A 148 -2.64 10.41 -14.62
N CYS A 149 -3.00 11.47 -15.36
CA CYS A 149 -2.36 12.76 -15.27
C CYS A 149 -3.40 13.86 -15.02
N GLU A 150 -3.08 14.79 -14.12
CA GLU A 150 -3.82 16.05 -13.97
C GLU A 150 -3.05 17.15 -14.73
N ARG A 151 -3.77 17.98 -15.48
CA ARG A 151 -3.22 19.06 -16.32
C ARG A 151 -3.57 20.44 -15.80
#